data_AF-K0RVX4-F1
#
_entry.id   AF-K0RVX4-F1
#
_cell.length_a   1.000
_cell.length_b   1.000
_cell.length_c   1.000
_cell.angle_alpha   90.00
_cell.angle_beta   90.00
_cell.angle_gamma   90.00
#
_symmetry.space_group_name_H-M   'P 1'
#
loop_
_entity.id
_entity.type
_entity.pdbx_description
1 polymer ?
#
loop_
_entity_poly.entity_id
_entity_poly.type
_entity_poly.pdbx_seq_one_letter_code
_entity_poly.pdbx_strand_id
1 'polypeptide(L)' 'MKDVIVDEIQLGLAKDAGADGVLLMAGVLGPALENFMNLATIIGLEVIVECHTYNEIKVALEGLAQNIMVSNRDRVTG' A
#
# COMPACT_ATOMS: atom_id res chain seq x y z
N MET A 1 8.77 1.16 -6.58
CA MET A 1 8.42 2.54 -7.01
C MET A 1 7.72 3.24 -5.86
N LYS A 2 8.04 4.51 -5.56
CA LYS A 2 7.31 5.29 -4.56
C LYS A 2 6.41 6.28 -5.30
N ASP A 3 5.20 5.83 -5.58
CA ASP A 3 4.12 6.62 -6.18
C ASP A 3 2.85 6.45 -5.33
N VAL A 4 1.91 7.38 -5.43
CA VAL A 4 0.63 7.24 -4.71
C VAL A 4 -0.29 6.37 -5.55
N ILE A 5 -0.45 5.11 -5.14
CA ILE A 5 -1.36 4.16 -5.78
C ILE A 5 -2.79 4.45 -5.32
N VAL A 6 -3.65 4.79 -6.27
CA VAL A 6 -5.08 5.08 -6.08
C VAL A 6 -5.98 4.30 -7.04
N ASP A 7 -5.40 3.66 -8.06
CA ASP A 7 -6.11 2.86 -9.07
C ASP A 7 -5.37 1.54 -9.33
N GLU A 8 -6.13 0.47 -9.57
CA GLU A 8 -5.62 -0.88 -9.82
C GLU A 8 -4.76 -0.97 -11.08
N ILE A 9 -5.01 -0.12 -12.09
CA ILE A 9 -4.20 -0.02 -13.30
C ILE A 9 -2.74 0.30 -12.95
N GLN A 10 -2.50 1.11 -11.91
CA GLN A 10 -1.14 1.45 -11.48
C GLN A 10 -0.38 0.23 -10.95
N LEU A 11 -1.05 -0.77 -10.39
CA LEU A 11 -0.43 -2.04 -9.98
C LEU A 11 0.03 -2.84 -11.20
N GLY A 12 -0.81 -2.93 -12.23
CA GLY A 12 -0.44 -3.56 -13.51
C GLY A 12 0.74 -2.84 -14.17
N LEU A 13 0.70 -1.50 -14.25
CA LEU A 13 1.79 -0.70 -14.80
C LEU A 13 3.10 -0.88 -14.01
N ALA A 14 3.02 -0.97 -12.68
CA ALA A 14 4.19 -1.23 -11.85
C ALA A 14 4.79 -2.61 -12.15
N LYS A 15 3.93 -3.63 -12.32
CA LYS A 15 4.38 -4.98 -12.68
C LYS A 15 5.04 -5.03 -14.06
N ASP A 16 4.41 -4.41 -15.06
CA ASP A 16 4.95 -4.33 -16.43
C ASP A 16 6.26 -3.54 -16.49
N ALA A 17 6.42 -2.54 -15.63
CA ALA A 17 7.68 -1.82 -15.45
C ALA A 17 8.77 -2.63 -14.73
N GLY A 18 8.50 -3.88 -14.35
CA GLY A 18 9.45 -4.77 -13.69
C GLY A 18 9.62 -4.51 -12.20
N ALA A 19 8.63 -3.92 -11.53
CA ALA A 19 8.69 -3.78 -10.08
C ALA A 19 8.58 -5.15 -9.38
N ASP A 20 9.39 -5.35 -8.35
CA ASP A 20 9.28 -6.49 -7.44
C ASP A 20 8.23 -6.23 -6.34
N GLY A 21 7.91 -4.96 -6.07
CA GLY A 21 6.96 -4.58 -5.05
C GLY A 21 6.51 -3.12 -5.10
N VAL A 22 5.47 -2.85 -4.31
CA VAL A 22 4.74 -1.58 -4.25
C VAL A 22 4.51 -1.12 -2.81
N LEU A 23 4.34 0.19 -2.67
CA LEU A 23 3.99 0.84 -1.41
C LEU A 23 2.51 1.25 -1.46
N LEU A 24 1.69 0.69 -0.58
CA LEU A 24 0.27 1.04 -0.43
C LEU A 24 0.08 1.92 0.79
N MET A 25 -0.53 3.09 0.64
CA MET A 25 -0.74 4.01 1.76
C MET A 25 -2.11 3.75 2.38
N ALA A 26 -2.15 3.28 3.63
CA ALA A 26 -3.39 2.95 4.32
C ALA A 26 -4.32 4.17 4.46
N GLY A 27 -3.77 5.34 4.76
CA GLY A 27 -4.53 6.59 4.85
C GLY A 27 -5.12 7.09 3.52
N VAL A 28 -4.57 6.65 2.37
CA VAL A 28 -5.06 7.02 1.04
C VAL A 28 -6.11 6.03 0.54
N LEU A 29 -5.83 4.73 0.64
CA LEU A 29 -6.70 3.67 0.13
C LEU A 29 -7.89 3.40 1.06
N GLY A 30 -7.72 3.62 2.37
CA GLY A 30 -8.75 3.39 3.37
C GLY A 30 -9.36 1.98 3.25
N PRO A 31 -10.69 1.84 3.14
CA PRO A 31 -11.35 0.54 3.01
C PRO A 31 -10.94 -0.28 1.78
N ALA A 32 -10.41 0.36 0.73
CA ALA A 32 -9.97 -0.36 -0.48
C ALA A 32 -8.62 -1.06 -0.29
N LEU A 33 -7.90 -0.80 0.81
CA LEU A 33 -6.56 -1.32 1.05
C LEU A 33 -6.48 -2.84 0.86
N GLU A 34 -7.43 -3.60 1.41
CA GLU A 34 -7.45 -5.06 1.30
C GLU A 34 -7.51 -5.54 -0.15
N ASN A 35 -8.36 -4.93 -0.98
CA ASN A 35 -8.47 -5.27 -2.40
C ASN A 35 -7.16 -5.02 -3.14
N PHE A 36 -6.49 -3.91 -2.86
CA PHE A 36 -5.20 -3.59 -3.45
C PHE A 36 -4.09 -4.54 -2.99
N MET A 37 -4.07 -4.91 -1.71
CA MET A 37 -3.12 -5.91 -1.19
C MET A 37 -3.31 -7.27 -1.88
N ASN A 38 -4.57 -7.71 -2.01
CA ASN A 38 -4.90 -8.96 -2.68
C ASN A 38 -4.50 -8.93 -4.16
N LEU A 39 -4.85 -7.87 -4.88
CA LEU A 39 -4.51 -7.75 -6.29
C LEU A 39 -3.00 -7.71 -6.52
N ALA A 40 -2.26 -6.90 -5.75
CA ALA A 40 -0.81 -6.83 -5.81
C ALA A 40 -0.17 -8.22 -5.59
N THR A 41 -0.67 -8.96 -4.59
CA THR A 41 -0.23 -10.33 -4.31
C THR A 41 -0.51 -11.28 -5.48
N ILE A 42 -1.71 -11.22 -6.06
CA ILE A 42 -2.13 -12.07 -7.20
C ILE A 42 -1.23 -11.85 -8.42
N ILE A 43 -0.84 -10.61 -8.70
CA ILE A 43 0.04 -10.28 -9.84
C ILE A 43 1.53 -10.40 -9.51
N GLY A 44 1.85 -10.90 -8.31
CA GLY A 44 3.22 -11.18 -7.88
C GLY A 44 4.04 -9.92 -7.61
N LEU A 45 3.44 -8.93 -6.96
CA LEU A 45 4.11 -7.78 -6.35
C LEU A 45 4.13 -7.95 -4.83
N GLU A 46 5.29 -7.76 -4.23
CA GLU A 46 5.40 -7.63 -2.78
C GLU A 46 4.76 -6.31 -2.33
N VAL A 47 4.10 -6.32 -1.18
CA VAL A 47 3.41 -5.15 -0.64
C VAL A 47 4.06 -4.69 0.65
N ILE A 48 4.32 -3.38 0.74
CA ILE A 48 4.55 -2.69 2.01
C ILE A 48 3.40 -1.73 2.23
N VAL A 49 2.76 -1.80 3.41
CA VAL A 49 1.71 -0.86 3.79
C VAL A 49 2.30 0.28 4.60
N GLU A 50 2.24 1.51 4.07
CA GLU A 50 2.61 2.74 4.80
C GLU A 50 1.46 3.17 5.71
N CYS A 51 1.75 3.31 7.01
CA CYS A 51 0.81 3.80 8.02
C CYS A 51 1.42 4.97 8.82
N HIS A 52 0.57 5.93 9.19
CA HIS A 52 0.91 7.12 9.96
C HIS A 52 0.12 7.22 11.27
N THR A 53 -1.05 6.58 11.35
CA THR A 53 -1.90 6.61 12.54
C THR A 53 -2.14 5.22 13.11
N TYR A 54 -2.52 5.16 14.39
CA TYR A 54 -2.90 3.90 15.04
C TYR A 54 -4.08 3.21 14.32
N ASN A 55 -5.04 4.00 13.80
CA ASN A 55 -6.17 3.45 13.07
C ASN A 55 -5.77 2.80 11.74
N GLU A 56 -4.84 3.43 11.01
CA GLU A 56 -4.28 2.83 9.79
C GLU A 56 -3.54 1.53 10.07
N ILE A 57 -2.78 1.45 11.17
CA ILE A 57 -2.10 0.22 11.59
C ILE A 57 -3.13 -0.88 11.88
N LYS A 58 -4.22 -0.54 12.60
CA LYS A 58 -5.30 -1.49 12.89
C LYS A 58 -5.93 -2.05 11.62
N VAL A 59 -6.23 -1.19 10.65
CA VAL A 59 -6.79 -1.59 9.34
C VAL A 59 -5.80 -2.46 8.56
N ALA A 60 -4.51 -2.12 8.56
CA ALA A 60 -3.49 -2.93 7.90
C ALA A 60 -3.36 -4.33 8.52
N LEU A 61 -3.42 -4.43 9.86
CA LEU A 61 -3.41 -5.71 10.58
C LEU A 61 -4.67 -6.53 10.31
N GLU A 62 -5.85 -5.90 10.29
CA GLU A 62 -7.12 -6.57 9.97
C GLU A 62 -7.13 -7.12 8.54
N GLY A 63 -6.53 -6.40 7.59
CA GLY A 63 -6.31 -6.86 6.21
C GLY A 63 -5.11 -7.81 6.04
N LEU A 64 -4.51 -8.31 7.14
CA LEU A 64 -3.41 -9.28 7.13
C LEU A 64 -2.15 -8.83 6.37
N ALA A 65 -1.86 -7.52 6.38
CA ALA A 65 -0.66 -6.97 5.78
C ALA A 65 0.59 -7.65 6.34
N GLN A 66 1.41 -8.24 5.46
CA GLN A 66 2.63 -8.97 5.85
C GLN A 66 3.75 -8.01 6.26
N ASN A 67 3.87 -6.88 5.54
CA ASN A 67 4.88 -5.87 5.79
C ASN A 67 4.18 -4.53 6.08
N ILE A 68 4.38 -3.98 7.28
CA ILE A 68 3.86 -2.67 7.69
C ILE A 68 5.05 -1.74 7.95
N MET A 69 5.03 -0.57 7.30
CA MET A 69 5.98 0.52 7.51
C MET A 69 5.30 1.66 8.27
N VAL A 70 5.77 1.94 9.48
CA VAL A 70 5.31 3.10 10.25
C VAL A 70 6.18 4.31 9.90
N SER A 71 5.55 5.39 9.43
CA SER A 71 6.24 6.58 8.92
C SER A 71 5.89 7.81 9.75
N ASN A 72 6.90 8.41 10.40
CA ASN A 72 6.75 9.63 11.21
C ASN A 72 6.67 10.92 10.38
N ARG A 73 6.71 10.82 9.04
CA ARG A 73 6.64 11.98 8.15
C ARG A 73 5.18 12.25 7.79
N ASP A 74 4.65 13.34 8.30
CA ASP A 74 3.38 13.92 7.85
C ASP A 74 3.59 14.64 6.52
N ARG A 75 2.84 14.23 5.49
CA ARG A 75 2.91 14.81 4.15
C ARG A 75 2.08 16.09 3.98
N VAL A 76 1.27 16.44 4.96
CA VAL A 76 0.50 17.69 4.99
C VAL A 76 1.37 18.84 5.50
N THR A 77 2.25 18.57 6.48
CA THR A 77 2.98 19.62 7.20
C THR A 77 4.47 19.75 6.83
N GLY A 78 5.07 18.76 6.16
CA GLY A 78 6.42 18.86 5.56
C GLY A 78 7.57 18.56 6.51
#